data_AF-A0A497CJ42-F1
#
_entry.id   AF-A0A497CJ42-F1
#
_cell.length_a   1.000
_cell.length_b   1.000
_cell.length_c   1.000
_cell.angle_alpha   90.00
_cell.angle_beta   90.00
_cell.angle_gamma   90.00
#
_symmetry.space_group_name_H-M   'P 1'
#
loop_
_entity.id
_entity.type
_entity.pdbx_description
1 polymer ?
#
loop_
_entity_poly.entity_id
_entity_poly.type
_entity_poly.pdbx_seq_one_letter_code
_entity_poly.pdbx_strand_id
1 'polypeptide(L)'
;MTLFKYANEIIEANDRSKLDTLGTIVRDLTNYSDFDKHGNIYETMVNSGQIKLLHNHEIVNGIRELEEIYNYVNRMENIHYDAMMNHVVLATGLVLNYSTKVIKKPDKVFNYEFQNLIVILLQIMEEKDRTYNKALNEIERVTKLIDDELLDR
;
A
#
# COMPACT_ATOMS: atom_id res chain seq x y z
N MET A 1 5.18 8.30 -1.92
CA MET A 1 5.23 8.24 -3.41
C MET A 1 6.19 9.26 -4.06
N THR A 2 6.15 10.56 -3.70
CA THR A 2 6.97 11.61 -4.34
C THR A 2 8.48 11.34 -4.34
N LEU A 3 9.03 10.81 -3.25
CA LEU A 3 10.46 10.47 -3.15
C LEU A 3 10.86 9.38 -4.15
N PHE A 4 9.99 8.40 -4.42
CA PHE A 4 10.32 7.28 -5.32
C PHE A 4 10.22 7.70 -6.79
N LYS A 5 9.28 8.60 -7.13
CA LYS A 5 9.26 9.27 -8.44
C LYS A 5 10.55 10.06 -8.65
N TYR A 6 10.97 10.80 -7.62
CA TYR A 6 12.23 11.54 -7.67
C TYR A 6 13.47 10.65 -7.83
N ALA A 7 13.51 9.48 -7.18
CA ALA A 7 14.59 8.52 -7.42
C ALA A 7 14.63 7.99 -8.85
N ASN A 8 13.45 7.72 -9.45
CA ASN A 8 13.38 7.35 -10.87
C ASN A 8 13.96 8.45 -11.77
N GLU A 9 13.62 9.72 -11.52
CA GLU A 9 14.15 10.87 -12.26
C GLU A 9 15.68 11.00 -12.14
N ILE A 10 16.23 10.83 -10.93
CA ILE A 10 17.70 10.84 -10.71
C ILE A 10 18.38 9.74 -11.53
N ILE A 11 17.82 8.52 -11.51
CA ILE A 11 18.40 7.37 -12.22
C ILE A 11 18.31 7.56 -13.73
N GLU A 12 17.17 8.00 -14.24
CA GLU A 12 16.94 8.25 -15.67
C GLU A 12 17.88 9.32 -16.22
N ALA A 13 18.10 10.40 -15.46
CA ALA A 13 19.06 11.44 -15.80
C ALA A 13 20.53 11.02 -15.59
N ASN A 14 20.77 9.85 -14.98
CA ASN A 14 22.09 9.39 -14.52
C ASN A 14 22.82 10.46 -13.68
N ASP A 15 22.07 11.18 -12.83
CA ASP A 15 22.60 12.28 -12.01
C ASP A 15 23.36 11.75 -10.79
N ARG A 16 24.64 11.45 -11.00
CA ARG A 16 25.53 10.90 -9.98
C ARG A 16 25.92 11.91 -8.89
N SER A 17 25.64 13.20 -9.09
CA SER A 17 25.85 14.20 -8.05
C SER A 17 24.92 14.00 -6.85
N LYS A 18 23.82 13.25 -7.03
CA LYS A 18 22.79 13.02 -6.01
C LYS A 18 22.85 11.65 -5.34
N LEU A 19 24.00 10.98 -5.39
CA LEU A 19 24.19 9.65 -4.79
C LEU A 19 23.79 9.56 -3.32
N ASP A 20 24.07 10.57 -2.50
CA ASP A 20 23.70 10.58 -1.08
C ASP A 20 22.18 10.67 -0.88
N THR A 21 21.52 11.48 -1.72
CA THR A 21 20.06 11.59 -1.72
C THR A 21 19.43 10.29 -2.19
N LEU A 22 19.94 9.73 -3.29
CA LEU A 22 19.48 8.47 -3.84
C LEU A 22 19.68 7.31 -2.86
N GLY A 23 20.80 7.27 -2.14
CA GLY A 23 21.08 6.26 -1.12
C GLY A 23 20.07 6.29 0.04
N THR A 24 19.61 7.48 0.43
CA THR A 24 18.52 7.61 1.41
C THR A 24 17.21 7.06 0.87
N ILE A 25 16.84 7.41 -0.37
CA ILE A 25 15.59 6.95 -0.99
C ILE A 25 15.62 5.44 -1.21
N VAL A 26 16.75 4.89 -1.69
CA VAL A 26 16.93 3.45 -1.91
C VAL A 26 16.81 2.67 -0.59
N ARG A 27 17.30 3.22 0.52
CA ARG A 27 17.06 2.63 1.85
C ARG A 27 15.57 2.57 2.19
N ASP A 28 14.84 3.62 1.83
CA ASP A 28 13.41 3.72 2.15
C ASP A 28 12.53 2.85 1.24
N LEU A 29 13.06 2.31 0.13
CA LEU A 29 12.36 1.32 -0.70
C LEU A 29 12.02 0.03 0.06
N THR A 30 12.75 -0.28 1.14
CA THR A 30 12.46 -1.44 1.99
C THR A 30 11.47 -1.15 3.10
N ASN A 31 10.91 0.06 3.17
CA ASN A 31 9.86 0.35 4.12
C ASN A 31 8.55 -0.25 3.60
N TYR A 32 7.88 -1.02 4.44
CA TYR A 32 6.55 -1.55 4.15
C TYR A 32 5.62 -1.34 5.34
N SER A 33 4.33 -1.35 5.06
CA SER A 33 3.28 -1.44 6.07
C SER A 33 2.69 -2.84 6.05
N ASP A 34 1.97 -3.18 7.10
CA ASP A 34 1.22 -4.41 7.20
C ASP A 34 -0.23 -4.06 7.58
N PHE A 35 -1.18 -4.77 6.97
CA PHE A 35 -2.59 -4.73 7.28
C PHE A 35 -3.11 -6.14 7.13
N ASP A 36 -3.55 -6.70 8.25
CA ASP A 36 -4.02 -8.07 8.32
C ASP A 36 -5.38 -8.14 9.00
N LYS A 37 -6.43 -7.91 8.20
CA LYS A 37 -7.79 -8.12 8.66
C LYS A 37 -8.15 -9.59 8.49
N HIS A 38 -8.33 -10.29 9.60
CA HIS A 38 -8.80 -11.68 9.62
C HIS A 38 -10.31 -11.85 9.80
N GLY A 39 -11.05 -10.79 10.13
CA GLY A 39 -12.47 -10.87 10.47
C GLY A 39 -13.39 -10.75 9.26
N ASN A 40 -14.48 -11.52 9.24
CA ASN A 40 -15.58 -11.38 8.27
C ASN A 40 -16.76 -10.69 8.97
N ILE A 41 -16.76 -9.35 8.96
CA ILE A 41 -17.74 -8.52 9.66
C ILE A 41 -19.15 -8.81 9.15
N TYR A 42 -19.33 -8.83 7.83
CA TYR A 42 -20.63 -9.09 7.21
C TYR A 42 -21.12 -10.50 7.54
N GLU A 43 -20.28 -11.51 7.34
CA GLU A 43 -20.61 -12.90 7.66
C GLU A 43 -20.97 -13.07 9.14
N THR A 44 -20.21 -12.44 10.04
CA THR A 44 -20.46 -12.49 11.49
C THR A 44 -21.81 -11.85 11.85
N MET A 45 -22.16 -10.72 11.24
CA MET A 45 -23.44 -10.04 11.47
C MET A 45 -24.63 -10.82 10.92
N VAL A 46 -24.46 -11.51 9.79
CA VAL A 46 -25.47 -12.42 9.23
C VAL A 46 -25.68 -13.62 10.16
N ASN A 47 -24.60 -14.29 10.57
CA ASN A 47 -24.66 -15.50 11.40
C ASN A 47 -25.21 -15.23 12.81
N SER A 48 -24.91 -14.06 13.37
CA SER A 48 -25.44 -13.64 14.69
C SER A 48 -26.88 -13.11 14.63
N GLY A 49 -27.44 -12.89 13.44
CA GLY A 49 -28.75 -12.28 13.25
C GLY A 49 -28.81 -10.78 13.49
N GLN A 50 -27.68 -10.14 13.85
CA GLN A 50 -27.58 -8.69 14.07
C GLN A 50 -27.91 -7.89 12.80
N ILE A 51 -27.69 -8.46 11.62
CA ILE A 51 -28.04 -7.82 10.35
C ILE A 51 -29.53 -7.45 10.25
N LYS A 52 -30.41 -8.16 10.99
CA LYS A 52 -31.85 -7.87 11.04
C LYS A 52 -32.20 -6.59 11.81
N LEU A 53 -31.26 -6.06 12.60
CA LEU A 53 -31.44 -4.80 13.33
C LEU A 53 -31.27 -3.57 12.45
N LEU A 54 -30.65 -3.74 11.27
CA LEU A 54 -30.45 -2.68 10.28
C LEU A 54 -31.66 -2.66 9.33
N HIS A 55 -32.41 -1.56 9.33
CA HIS A 55 -33.54 -1.40 8.42
C HIS A 55 -33.08 -0.84 7.08
N ASN A 56 -32.01 -0.03 7.07
CA ASN A 56 -31.45 0.49 5.83
C ASN A 56 -30.58 -0.58 5.14
N HIS A 57 -31.07 -1.14 4.05
CA HIS A 57 -30.35 -2.13 3.24
C HIS A 57 -29.07 -1.58 2.58
N GLU A 58 -28.93 -0.26 2.44
CA GLU A 58 -27.68 0.34 1.95
C GLU A 58 -26.54 0.20 2.97
N ILE A 59 -26.83 0.21 4.27
CA ILE A 59 -25.84 -0.06 5.32
C ILE A 59 -25.37 -1.51 5.21
N VAL A 60 -26.31 -2.46 5.05
CA VAL A 60 -26.01 -3.89 4.88
C VAL A 60 -25.10 -4.11 3.67
N ASN A 61 -25.43 -3.49 2.54
CA ASN A 61 -24.61 -3.57 1.32
C ASN A 61 -23.23 -2.94 1.51
N GLY A 62 -23.14 -1.78 2.16
CA GLY A 62 -21.86 -1.13 2.42
C GLY A 62 -20.95 -1.93 3.35
N ILE A 63 -21.50 -2.61 4.36
CA ILE A 63 -20.71 -3.52 5.22
C ILE A 63 -20.13 -4.70 4.42
N ARG A 64 -20.92 -5.28 3.50
CA ARG A 64 -20.43 -6.31 2.57
C ARG A 64 -19.32 -5.78 1.66
N GLU A 65 -19.51 -4.59 1.09
CA GLU A 65 -18.50 -3.95 0.22
C GLU A 65 -17.21 -3.61 0.98
N LEU A 66 -17.30 -3.14 2.23
CA LEU A 66 -16.14 -2.96 3.11
C LEU A 66 -15.38 -4.25 3.33
N GLU A 67 -16.08 -5.37 3.50
CA GLU A 67 -15.43 -6.67 3.64
C GLU A 67 -14.63 -7.06 2.39
N GLU A 68 -15.22 -6.88 1.21
CA GLU A 68 -14.55 -7.11 -0.07
C GLU A 68 -13.34 -6.18 -0.27
N ILE A 69 -13.49 -4.90 0.07
CA ILE A 69 -12.40 -3.92 -0.01
C ILE A 69 -11.26 -4.30 0.93
N TYR A 70 -11.54 -4.67 2.18
CA TYR A 70 -10.51 -5.07 3.13
C TYR A 70 -9.77 -6.35 2.71
N ASN A 71 -10.47 -7.31 2.10
CA ASN A 71 -9.81 -8.49 1.51
C ASN A 71 -8.84 -8.07 0.39
N TYR A 72 -9.20 -7.06 -0.39
CA TYR A 72 -8.32 -6.51 -1.41
C TYR A 72 -7.14 -5.70 -0.81
N VAL A 73 -7.36 -4.96 0.28
CA VAL A 73 -6.26 -4.31 1.04
C VAL A 73 -5.24 -5.36 1.49
N ASN A 74 -5.68 -6.44 2.15
CA ASN A 74 -4.81 -7.55 2.56
C ASN A 74 -4.02 -8.10 1.37
N ARG A 75 -4.67 -8.29 0.21
CA ARG A 75 -4.00 -8.78 -1.00
C ARG A 75 -2.92 -7.82 -1.49
N MET A 76 -3.20 -6.51 -1.50
CA MET A 76 -2.23 -5.50 -1.92
C MET A 76 -1.05 -5.40 -0.96
N GLU A 77 -1.27 -5.57 0.35
CA GLU A 77 -0.17 -5.66 1.31
C GLU A 77 0.72 -6.88 1.07
N ASN A 78 0.11 -8.05 0.84
CA ASN A 78 0.86 -9.25 0.51
C ASN A 78 1.69 -9.11 -0.77
N ILE A 79 1.12 -8.51 -1.83
CA ILE A 79 1.84 -8.22 -3.08
C ILE A 79 3.02 -7.28 -2.81
N HIS A 80 2.82 -6.22 -2.03
CA HIS A 80 3.88 -5.27 -1.70
C HIS A 80 4.98 -5.93 -0.86
N TYR A 81 4.61 -6.72 0.15
CA TYR A 81 5.55 -7.47 0.97
C TYR A 81 6.38 -8.46 0.15
N ASP A 82 5.74 -9.22 -0.74
CA ASP A 82 6.41 -10.18 -1.62
C ASP A 82 7.39 -9.47 -2.57
N ALA A 83 6.93 -8.38 -3.21
CA ALA A 83 7.78 -7.55 -4.06
C ALA A 83 9.01 -7.02 -3.30
N MET A 84 8.79 -6.54 -2.07
CA MET A 84 9.84 -6.04 -1.21
C MET A 84 10.85 -7.13 -0.83
N MET A 85 10.41 -8.25 -0.26
CA MET A 85 11.30 -9.29 0.25
C MET A 85 12.04 -10.02 -0.88
N ASN A 86 11.35 -10.35 -1.97
CA ASN A 86 11.90 -11.19 -3.03
C ASN A 86 12.67 -10.41 -4.10
N HIS A 87 12.45 -9.10 -4.21
CA HIS A 87 13.11 -8.29 -5.23
C HIS A 87 13.87 -7.10 -4.65
N VAL A 88 13.22 -6.29 -3.81
CA VAL A 88 13.82 -5.03 -3.32
C VAL A 88 14.98 -5.28 -2.38
N VAL A 89 14.77 -6.06 -1.32
CA VAL A 89 15.80 -6.34 -0.31
C VAL A 89 17.04 -6.97 -0.96
N LEU A 90 16.84 -7.90 -1.91
CA LEU A 90 17.93 -8.53 -2.64
C LEU A 90 18.70 -7.52 -3.51
N ALA A 91 18.00 -6.70 -4.30
CA ALA A 91 18.63 -5.73 -5.20
C ALA A 91 19.40 -4.66 -4.41
N THR A 92 18.77 -4.11 -3.39
CA THR A 92 19.33 -3.04 -2.55
C THR A 92 20.47 -3.53 -1.65
N GLY A 93 20.39 -4.75 -1.11
CA GLY A 93 21.45 -5.35 -0.31
C GLY A 93 22.77 -5.55 -1.06
N LEU A 94 22.74 -5.64 -2.39
CA LEU A 94 23.93 -5.76 -3.22
C LEU A 94 24.64 -4.44 -3.49
N VAL A 95 23.95 -3.31 -3.32
CA VAL A 95 24.38 -1.98 -3.79
C VAL A 95 24.42 -0.92 -2.68
N LEU A 96 23.75 -1.12 -1.55
CA LEU A 96 23.62 -0.14 -0.47
C LEU A 96 24.24 -0.67 0.83
N ASN A 97 24.98 0.18 1.54
CA ASN A 97 25.22 -0.04 2.97
C ASN A 97 24.07 0.57 3.76
N TYR A 98 23.17 -0.27 4.30
CA TYR A 98 21.96 0.17 4.99
C TYR A 98 22.19 1.08 6.20
N SER A 99 23.27 0.84 6.97
CA SER A 99 23.57 1.64 8.16
C SER A 99 23.98 3.07 7.80
N THR A 100 24.79 3.22 6.75
CA THR A 100 25.34 4.52 6.33
C THR A 100 24.55 5.18 5.21
N LYS A 101 23.63 4.45 4.57
CA LYS A 101 22.88 4.86 3.36
C LYS A 101 23.78 5.14 2.16
N VAL A 102 25.05 4.72 2.19
CA VAL A 102 26.00 4.94 1.10
C VAL A 102 25.84 3.87 0.03
N ILE A 103 25.62 4.30 -1.21
CA ILE A 103 25.63 3.43 -2.40
C ILE A 103 27.08 2.98 -2.67
N LYS A 104 27.31 1.67 -2.62
CA LYS A 104 28.61 1.03 -2.85
C LYS A 104 28.85 0.63 -4.30
N LYS A 105 27.78 0.47 -5.09
CA LYS A 105 27.86 0.11 -6.51
C LYS A 105 26.97 1.00 -7.37
N PRO A 106 27.36 2.28 -7.59
CA PRO A 106 26.57 3.23 -8.37
C PRO A 106 26.13 2.70 -9.74
N ASP A 107 27.03 2.06 -10.49
CA ASP A 107 26.71 1.57 -11.85
C ASP A 107 25.58 0.53 -11.87
N LYS A 108 25.36 -0.19 -10.77
CA LYS A 108 24.22 -1.12 -10.63
C LYS A 108 22.92 -0.43 -10.26
N VAL A 109 22.98 0.75 -9.63
CA VAL A 109 21.79 1.55 -9.28
C VAL A 109 21.31 2.34 -10.49
N PHE A 110 22.24 2.83 -11.31
CA PHE A 110 21.93 3.63 -12.50
C PHE A 110 21.62 2.80 -13.75
N ASN A 111 21.37 1.50 -13.62
CA ASN A 111 21.00 0.65 -14.74
C ASN A 111 19.47 0.54 -14.87
N TYR A 112 19.02 0.11 -16.06
CA TYR A 112 17.60 -0.02 -16.34
C TYR A 112 16.91 -1.10 -15.48
N GLU A 113 17.64 -2.12 -15.01
CA GLU A 113 17.08 -3.18 -14.16
C GLU A 113 16.65 -2.62 -12.80
N PHE A 114 17.50 -1.80 -12.18
CA PHE A 114 17.21 -1.14 -10.91
C PHE A 114 16.14 -0.06 -11.10
N GLN A 115 16.13 0.63 -12.23
CA GLN A 115 15.06 1.55 -12.58
C GLN A 115 13.71 0.83 -12.70
N ASN A 116 13.65 -0.30 -13.40
CA ASN A 116 12.45 -1.12 -13.53
C ASN A 116 11.89 -1.54 -12.17
N LEU A 117 12.75 -1.90 -11.22
CA LEU A 117 12.36 -2.22 -9.85
C LEU A 117 11.62 -1.05 -9.18
N ILE A 118 12.14 0.18 -9.30
CA ILE A 118 11.50 1.37 -8.72
C ILE A 118 10.15 1.63 -9.39
N VAL A 119 10.07 1.51 -10.72
CA VAL A 119 8.82 1.73 -11.47
C VAL A 119 7.75 0.72 -11.06
N ILE A 120 8.10 -0.56 -10.90
CA ILE A 120 7.17 -1.60 -10.45
C ILE A 120 6.67 -1.30 -9.03
N LEU A 121 7.56 -0.93 -8.11
CA LEU A 121 7.17 -0.55 -6.75
C LEU A 121 6.22 0.65 -6.73
N LEU A 122 6.48 1.67 -7.57
CA LEU A 122 5.61 2.82 -7.70
C LEU A 122 4.20 2.41 -8.12
N GLN A 123 4.06 1.50 -9.08
CA GLN A 123 2.74 0.99 -9.52
C GLN A 123 2.00 0.24 -8.39
N ILE A 124 2.72 -0.62 -7.66
CA ILE A 124 2.15 -1.36 -6.53
C ILE A 124 1.66 -0.39 -5.45
N MET A 125 2.48 0.62 -5.10
CA MET A 125 2.12 1.62 -4.12
C MET A 125 0.95 2.49 -4.56
N GLU A 126 0.89 2.89 -5.84
CA GLU A 126 -0.24 3.67 -6.37
C GLU A 126 -1.57 2.90 -6.25
N GLU A 127 -1.56 1.60 -6.58
CA GLU A 127 -2.77 0.77 -6.47
C GLU A 127 -3.16 0.52 -5.01
N LYS A 128 -2.16 0.32 -4.15
CA LYS A 128 -2.36 0.20 -2.70
C LYS A 128 -2.97 1.47 -2.11
N ASP A 129 -2.43 2.64 -2.42
CA ASP A 129 -2.96 3.94 -1.98
C ASP A 129 -4.41 4.14 -2.44
N ARG A 130 -4.72 3.79 -3.70
CA ARG A 130 -6.11 3.83 -4.21
C ARG A 130 -7.03 2.92 -3.41
N THR A 131 -6.56 1.72 -3.08
CA THR A 131 -7.35 0.74 -2.32
C THR A 131 -7.63 1.22 -0.89
N TYR A 132 -6.61 1.80 -0.22
CA TYR A 132 -6.79 2.43 1.08
C TYR A 132 -7.80 3.57 1.05
N ASN A 133 -7.69 4.46 0.06
CA ASN A 133 -8.65 5.57 -0.10
C ASN A 133 -10.06 5.05 -0.38
N LYS A 134 -10.21 3.98 -1.17
CA LYS A 134 -11.51 3.33 -1.38
C LYS A 134 -12.10 2.80 -0.07
N ALA A 135 -11.28 2.18 0.78
CA ALA A 135 -11.71 1.72 2.10
C ALA A 135 -12.18 2.88 2.98
N LEU A 136 -11.40 3.97 3.06
CA LEU A 136 -11.74 5.16 3.85
C LEU A 136 -13.05 5.79 3.39
N ASN A 137 -13.21 6.00 2.08
CA ASN A 137 -14.44 6.58 1.53
C ASN A 137 -15.67 5.72 1.84
N GLU A 138 -15.52 4.40 1.78
CA GLU A 138 -16.61 3.48 2.06
C GLU A 138 -16.94 3.43 3.56
N ILE A 139 -15.93 3.54 4.45
CA ILE A 139 -16.14 3.67 5.90
C ILE A 139 -16.94 4.94 6.18
N GLU A 140 -16.51 6.08 5.64
CA GLU A 140 -17.20 7.36 5.82
C GLU A 140 -18.65 7.31 5.33
N ARG A 141 -18.88 6.70 4.16
CA ARG A 141 -20.21 6.52 3.59
C ARG A 141 -21.10 5.67 4.50
N VAL A 142 -20.62 4.50 4.94
CA VAL A 142 -21.39 3.58 5.78
C VAL A 142 -21.66 4.18 7.16
N THR A 143 -20.66 4.84 7.77
CA THR A 143 -20.83 5.52 9.06
C THR A 143 -21.92 6.58 8.98
N LYS A 144 -21.92 7.40 7.92
CA LYS A 144 -22.98 8.40 7.73
C LYS A 144 -24.36 7.76 7.62
N LEU A 145 -24.51 6.68 6.85
CA LEU A 145 -25.79 5.98 6.74
C LEU A 145 -26.26 5.40 8.08
N ILE A 146 -25.34 4.93 8.92
CA ILE A 146 -25.64 4.47 10.28
C ILE A 146 -26.10 5.63 11.16
N ASP A 147 -25.39 6.75 11.12
CA ASP A 147 -25.75 7.95 11.89
C ASP A 147 -27.15 8.45 11.51
N ASP A 148 -27.45 8.48 10.22
CA ASP A 148 -28.78 8.86 9.70
C ASP A 148 -29.86 7.88 10.20
N GLU A 149 -29.63 6.55 10.16
CA GLU A 149 -30.60 5.56 10.69
C GLU A 149 -30.80 5.67 12.21
N LEU A 150 -29.77 6.07 12.96
CA LEU A 150 -29.87 6.27 14.41
C LEU A 150 -30.65 7.54 14.78
N LEU A 151 -30.60 8.58 13.96
CA LEU A 151 -31.33 9.84 14.17
C LEU A 151 -32.82 9.73 13.79
N ASP A 152 -33.16 8.83 12.87
CA ASP A 152 -34.55 8.56 12.45
C ASP A 152 -35.31 7.61 13.41
N ARG A 153 -34.69 7.17 14.51
CA ARG A 153 -35.31 6.37 15.59
C ARG A 153 -35.71 7.22 16.79
#